data_AF-L1MB14-F1
#
_entry.id   AF-L1MB14-F1
#
_cell.length_a   1.000
_cell.length_b   1.000
_cell.length_c   1.000
_cell.angle_alpha   90.00
_cell.angle_beta   90.00
_cell.angle_gamma   90.00
#
_symmetry.space_group_name_H-M   'P 1'
#
loop_
_entity.id
_entity.type
_entity.pdbx_description
1 polymer ?
#
loop_
_entity_poly.entity_id
_entity_poly.type
_entity_poly.pdbx_seq_one_letter_code
_entity_poly.pdbx_strand_id
1 'polypeptide(L)'
;MNKILTMGLVLFAATSLFTACADDRDSNPTLVQPTEFVLNTPVYANQLLDLRTSKHVSLTWSQPNVTDKGAPLAGVGFYAIQVSKDGKFTASVAEAAADKTGKTVADYIELEEKYFSTAVDVNAEALDKAINTLFAWESEDNMPAKQELHLRVYAHFAGTNAPLEDGSVSIASNVVKVQVAPYYIELSDAPVALNYIVGQDVAGSWSNNVADAGKGLLPFFPIANANYDKKTGLGSVSYTGYFADKAEFKVFSPKYSADGKSFAWDYAYVGVEGTPGTARYRDGGDDGPNITAPKAGYYTIVIDNVKHTFTMTEATEIDETEKGSIGIVGEFSSWDNDVVMTAASTAANAKNHVWTAELKLEKASEVKFRANAKWDLSWGSATVLPYGVATKGGPNMKLKKGTYKVYFNDLTGQYNFIQQTAQ
;
A
#
# COMPACT_ATOMS: atom_id res chain seq x y z
N MET A 1 24.43 -81.46 -39.67
CA MET A 1 23.54 -80.81 -40.66
C MET A 1 22.80 -79.66 -40.00
N ASN A 2 22.60 -78.56 -40.74
CA ASN A 2 21.63 -77.48 -40.55
C ASN A 2 21.57 -76.66 -39.23
N LYS A 3 22.33 -75.56 -39.27
CA LYS A 3 22.06 -74.17 -38.80
C LYS A 3 20.83 -73.89 -37.92
N ILE A 4 21.05 -73.01 -36.92
CA ILE A 4 20.41 -71.68 -36.79
C ILE A 4 21.41 -70.74 -36.07
N LEU A 5 21.55 -69.49 -36.54
CA LEU A 5 22.21 -68.38 -35.83
C LEU A 5 21.11 -67.66 -35.00
N THR A 6 21.33 -66.93 -33.91
CA THR A 6 21.90 -65.56 -33.76
C THR A 6 21.57 -65.17 -32.30
N MET A 7 22.10 -64.14 -31.62
CA MET A 7 23.00 -63.04 -31.97
C MET A 7 23.84 -62.66 -30.74
N GLY A 8 24.99 -62.02 -30.93
CA GLY A 8 25.90 -61.66 -29.83
C GLY A 8 27.03 -60.73 -30.28
N LEU A 9 26.68 -59.59 -30.88
CA LEU A 9 27.65 -58.63 -31.39
C LEU A 9 27.02 -57.22 -31.45
N VAL A 10 27.56 -56.27 -30.66
CA VAL A 10 27.91 -54.86 -30.98
C VAL A 10 28.28 -54.21 -29.64
N LEU A 11 29.55 -54.35 -29.23
CA LEU A 11 30.13 -53.54 -28.14
C LEU A 11 31.66 -53.43 -28.29
N PHE A 12 32.12 -53.07 -29.48
CA PHE A 12 33.49 -52.60 -29.73
C PHE A 12 33.46 -51.62 -30.91
N ALA A 13 34.17 -50.49 -30.75
CA ALA A 13 34.29 -49.32 -31.67
C ALA A 13 33.37 -48.11 -31.41
N ALA A 14 33.61 -47.39 -30.30
CA ALA A 14 33.17 -45.99 -30.12
C ALA A 14 34.01 -45.17 -29.11
N THR A 15 34.93 -45.78 -28.35
CA THR A 15 35.63 -45.15 -27.21
C THR A 15 36.84 -44.28 -27.57
N SER A 16 36.99 -43.87 -28.84
CA SER A 16 38.08 -43.01 -29.31
C SER A 16 37.62 -41.84 -30.19
N LEU A 17 36.35 -41.41 -30.05
CA LEU A 17 35.80 -40.21 -30.69
C LEU A 17 35.32 -39.15 -29.69
N PHE A 18 35.84 -39.17 -28.46
CA PHE A 18 36.01 -37.94 -27.69
C PHE A 18 37.25 -37.18 -28.17
N THR A 19 37.27 -36.87 -29.47
CA THR A 19 37.81 -35.57 -29.84
C THR A 19 36.92 -34.56 -29.12
N ALA A 20 37.45 -33.93 -28.07
CA ALA A 20 36.85 -32.70 -27.61
C ALA A 20 36.69 -31.81 -28.85
N CYS A 21 35.51 -31.20 -29.02
CA CYS A 21 35.40 -30.02 -29.86
C CYS A 21 36.15 -28.88 -29.14
N ALA A 22 37.48 -28.97 -29.15
CA ALA A 22 38.41 -27.90 -28.79
C ALA A 22 38.42 -26.80 -29.86
N ASP A 23 37.77 -27.07 -30.99
CA ASP A 23 37.07 -26.08 -31.81
C ASP A 23 35.89 -25.48 -31.00
N ASP A 24 36.20 -24.71 -29.96
CA ASP A 24 35.38 -23.55 -29.58
C ASP A 24 35.58 -22.51 -30.69
N ARG A 25 34.88 -22.75 -31.80
CA ARG A 25 34.92 -21.87 -32.98
C ARG A 25 34.36 -20.52 -32.57
N ASP A 26 34.77 -19.44 -33.22
CA ASP A 26 34.28 -18.05 -33.02
C ASP A 26 32.78 -17.84 -33.36
N SER A 27 32.00 -18.92 -33.37
CA SER A 27 30.57 -19.03 -33.66
C SER A 27 29.69 -18.75 -32.44
N ASN A 28 30.21 -18.86 -31.22
CA ASN A 28 29.45 -18.49 -30.01
C ASN A 28 29.05 -16.99 -30.05
N PRO A 29 27.79 -16.62 -29.75
CA PRO A 29 27.40 -15.22 -29.66
C PRO A 29 28.08 -14.52 -28.49
N THR A 30 28.64 -13.33 -28.72
CA THR A 30 29.17 -12.46 -27.67
C THR A 30 28.12 -11.43 -27.27
N LEU A 31 28.15 -10.98 -26.01
CA LEU A 31 27.34 -9.85 -25.56
C LEU A 31 27.74 -8.58 -26.32
N VAL A 32 26.76 -7.75 -26.68
CA VAL A 32 26.98 -6.40 -27.20
C VAL A 32 26.08 -5.40 -26.48
N GLN A 33 26.54 -4.17 -26.36
CA GLN A 33 25.78 -3.03 -25.82
C GLN A 33 24.52 -2.78 -26.67
N PRO A 34 23.30 -3.02 -26.16
CA PRO A 34 22.10 -2.64 -26.88
C PRO A 34 21.93 -1.12 -26.77
N THR A 35 21.94 -0.41 -27.89
CA THR A 35 21.76 1.05 -27.93
C THR A 35 20.33 1.47 -28.24
N GLU A 36 19.54 0.60 -28.86
CA GLU A 36 18.16 0.88 -29.29
C GLU A 36 17.32 -0.40 -29.38
N PHE A 37 16.00 -0.20 -29.36
CA PHE A 37 14.99 -1.15 -29.83
C PHE A 37 13.72 -0.38 -30.22
N VAL A 38 12.84 -1.02 -31.01
CA VAL A 38 11.72 -0.33 -31.66
C VAL A 38 10.39 -0.72 -31.02
N LEU A 39 9.69 0.26 -30.42
CA LEU A 39 8.25 0.21 -30.20
C LEU A 39 7.55 0.46 -31.54
N ASN A 40 6.87 -0.56 -32.04
CA ASN A 40 6.14 -0.48 -33.30
C ASN A 40 4.94 0.46 -33.15
N THR A 41 4.70 1.32 -34.14
CA THR A 41 3.50 2.17 -34.19
C THR A 41 2.24 1.29 -34.23
N PRO A 42 1.34 1.35 -33.24
CA PRO A 42 0.12 0.55 -33.26
C PRO A 42 -0.83 0.97 -34.39
N VAL A 43 -1.63 0.04 -34.89
CA VAL A 43 -2.60 0.27 -35.98
C VAL A 43 -3.62 1.37 -35.63
N TYR A 44 -3.90 1.56 -34.34
CA TYR A 44 -4.80 2.57 -33.81
C TYR A 44 -4.11 3.91 -33.44
N ALA A 45 -2.80 4.09 -33.67
CA ALA A 45 -2.09 5.30 -33.24
C ALA A 45 -2.67 6.62 -33.79
N ASN A 46 -3.29 6.56 -34.97
CA ASN A 46 -3.97 7.69 -35.63
C ASN A 46 -5.48 7.77 -35.32
N GLN A 47 -5.98 6.92 -34.41
CA GLN A 47 -7.39 6.88 -33.98
C GLN A 47 -7.52 7.46 -32.57
N LEU A 48 -8.74 7.84 -32.20
CA LEU A 48 -9.07 8.19 -30.81
C LEU A 48 -9.50 6.92 -30.07
N LEU A 49 -8.66 6.43 -29.16
CA LEU A 49 -8.92 5.24 -28.37
C LEU A 49 -9.73 5.59 -27.11
N ASP A 50 -11.00 5.18 -27.03
CA ASP A 50 -11.82 5.32 -25.83
C ASP A 50 -11.39 4.29 -24.77
N LEU A 51 -10.79 4.76 -23.67
CA LEU A 51 -10.30 3.91 -22.59
C LEU A 51 -11.43 3.36 -21.71
N ARG A 52 -12.62 3.99 -21.69
CA ARG A 52 -13.78 3.54 -20.91
C ARG A 52 -14.43 2.30 -21.53
N THR A 53 -14.41 2.18 -22.85
CA THR A 53 -15.00 1.03 -23.58
C THR A 53 -13.98 0.00 -24.06
N SER A 54 -12.70 0.35 -24.13
CA SER A 54 -11.62 -0.59 -24.42
C SER A 54 -11.31 -1.48 -23.21
N LYS A 55 -11.00 -2.76 -23.46
CA LYS A 55 -10.41 -3.64 -22.43
C LYS A 55 -8.88 -3.53 -22.39
N HIS A 56 -8.27 -3.44 -23.58
CA HIS A 56 -6.83 -3.54 -23.75
C HIS A 56 -6.32 -2.59 -24.82
N VAL A 57 -5.03 -2.28 -24.73
CA VAL A 57 -4.26 -1.44 -25.65
C VAL A 57 -3.07 -2.27 -26.13
N SER A 58 -3.21 -2.89 -27.30
CA SER A 58 -2.23 -3.86 -27.81
C SER A 58 -0.96 -3.14 -28.29
N LEU A 59 0.20 -3.47 -27.72
CA LEU A 59 1.51 -2.92 -28.07
C LEU A 59 2.46 -4.03 -28.51
N THR A 60 3.37 -3.74 -29.44
CA THR A 60 4.42 -4.67 -29.87
C THR A 60 5.75 -3.96 -30.08
N TRP A 61 6.86 -4.64 -29.84
CA TRP A 61 8.21 -4.10 -30.02
C TRP A 61 9.22 -5.16 -30.50
N SER A 62 10.39 -4.71 -30.95
CA SER A 62 11.55 -5.58 -31.15
C SER A 62 12.26 -5.86 -29.83
N GLN A 63 12.97 -6.99 -29.70
CA GLN A 63 13.89 -7.14 -28.56
C GLN A 63 15.11 -6.20 -28.72
N PRO A 64 15.71 -5.72 -27.62
CA PRO A 64 17.05 -5.15 -27.63
C PRO A 64 18.07 -6.11 -28.26
N ASN A 65 18.93 -5.62 -29.15
CA ASN A 65 19.99 -6.46 -29.70
C ASN A 65 21.14 -6.64 -28.68
N VAL A 66 21.15 -7.78 -27.99
CA VAL A 66 22.11 -8.09 -26.92
C VAL A 66 23.24 -9.02 -27.35
N THR A 67 23.28 -9.49 -28.60
CA THR A 67 24.43 -10.25 -29.12
C THR A 67 24.88 -9.85 -30.52
N ASP A 68 26.16 -10.12 -30.83
CA ASP A 68 26.77 -9.92 -32.15
C ASP A 68 26.08 -10.72 -33.27
N LYS A 69 25.50 -11.88 -32.94
CA LYS A 69 24.87 -12.83 -33.87
C LYS A 69 23.33 -12.85 -33.78
N GLY A 70 22.71 -11.89 -33.08
CA GLY A 70 21.25 -11.80 -32.94
C GLY A 70 20.59 -12.99 -32.23
N ALA A 71 21.37 -13.76 -31.46
CA ALA A 71 20.85 -14.83 -30.63
C ALA A 71 20.01 -14.25 -29.48
N PRO A 72 18.78 -14.78 -29.25
CA PRO A 72 17.93 -14.33 -28.17
C PRO A 72 18.49 -14.85 -26.84
N LEU A 73 19.22 -13.99 -26.12
CA LEU A 73 19.59 -14.27 -24.74
C LEU A 73 18.41 -13.93 -23.82
N ALA A 74 18.28 -14.69 -22.72
CA ALA A 74 17.37 -14.42 -21.62
C ALA A 74 17.83 -13.22 -20.76
N GLY A 75 18.28 -12.14 -21.40
CA GLY A 75 18.93 -10.98 -20.77
C GLY A 75 17.95 -9.92 -20.29
N VAL A 76 16.80 -9.74 -20.95
CA VAL A 76 15.75 -8.82 -20.47
C VAL A 76 14.97 -9.51 -19.35
N GLY A 77 15.08 -8.99 -18.13
CA GLY A 77 14.29 -9.42 -16.98
C GLY A 77 12.83 -9.04 -17.13
N PHE A 78 12.53 -7.80 -17.52
CA PHE A 78 11.17 -7.35 -17.84
C PHE A 78 11.17 -6.09 -18.71
N TYR A 79 10.03 -5.80 -19.32
CA TYR A 79 9.70 -4.53 -19.96
C TYR A 79 8.66 -3.78 -19.13
N ALA A 80 8.80 -2.47 -19.01
CA ALA A 80 7.80 -1.57 -18.46
C ALA A 80 7.30 -0.61 -19.55
N ILE A 81 6.05 -0.18 -19.46
CA ILE A 81 5.48 0.84 -20.36
C ILE A 81 5.53 2.18 -19.64
N GLN A 82 6.09 3.20 -20.30
CA GLN A 82 6.15 4.56 -19.79
C GLN A 82 5.30 5.49 -20.67
N VAL A 83 4.53 6.36 -20.03
CA VAL A 83 3.57 7.30 -20.63
C VAL A 83 3.99 8.72 -20.26
N SER A 84 4.17 9.60 -21.24
CA SER A 84 4.56 11.00 -21.04
C SER A 84 3.55 11.98 -21.64
N LYS A 85 3.48 13.17 -21.04
CA LYS A 85 2.67 14.31 -21.47
C LYS A 85 3.18 14.94 -22.77
N ASP A 86 4.50 14.96 -22.95
CA ASP A 86 5.18 15.70 -24.02
C ASP A 86 6.30 14.91 -24.72
N GLY A 87 6.61 13.70 -24.24
CA GLY A 87 7.60 12.80 -24.81
C GLY A 87 9.04 13.07 -24.39
N LYS A 88 9.28 13.94 -23.40
CA LYS A 88 10.65 14.19 -22.88
C LYS A 88 11.13 13.13 -21.89
N PHE A 89 10.24 12.64 -21.03
CA PHE A 89 10.51 11.63 -19.99
C PHE A 89 11.70 12.00 -19.07
N THR A 90 11.67 13.22 -18.54
CA THR A 90 12.73 13.79 -17.69
C THR A 90 12.53 13.59 -16.19
N ALA A 91 11.29 13.46 -15.72
CA ALA A 91 10.96 13.26 -14.31
C ALA A 91 9.67 12.45 -14.16
N SER A 92 9.77 11.31 -13.47
CA SER A 92 8.62 10.46 -13.19
C SER A 92 7.70 11.04 -12.11
N VAL A 93 6.45 10.59 -12.08
CA VAL A 93 5.52 10.81 -10.96
C VAL A 93 6.14 10.36 -9.62
N ALA A 94 6.92 9.28 -9.60
CA ALA A 94 7.57 8.78 -8.39
C ALA A 94 8.67 9.73 -7.88
N GLU A 95 9.50 10.27 -8.77
CA GLU A 95 10.53 11.26 -8.42
C GLU A 95 9.92 12.58 -7.97
N ALA A 96 8.86 13.06 -8.64
CA ALA A 96 8.11 14.23 -8.22
C ALA A 96 7.47 14.07 -6.84
N ALA A 97 6.91 12.89 -6.54
CA ALA A 97 6.34 12.57 -5.22
C ALA A 97 7.39 12.45 -4.12
N ALA A 98 8.64 12.10 -4.46
CA ALA A 98 9.77 12.05 -3.53
C ALA A 98 10.37 13.44 -3.24
N ASP A 99 10.21 14.41 -4.15
CA ASP A 99 10.72 15.78 -3.98
C ASP A 99 9.88 16.60 -2.97
N LYS A 100 10.33 16.58 -1.72
CA LYS A 100 9.77 17.39 -0.62
C LYS A 100 9.90 18.91 -0.83
N THR A 101 10.62 19.38 -1.85
CA THR A 101 10.71 20.81 -2.20
C THR A 101 9.66 21.28 -3.20
N GLY A 102 8.94 20.35 -3.85
CA GLY A 102 7.89 20.65 -4.83
C GLY A 102 8.38 21.32 -6.12
N LYS A 103 9.67 21.16 -6.46
CA LYS A 103 10.28 21.73 -7.68
C LYS A 103 10.21 20.77 -8.86
N THR A 104 10.27 19.47 -8.60
CA THR A 104 10.22 18.42 -9.61
C THR A 104 8.77 18.26 -10.11
N VAL A 105 8.55 18.57 -11.38
CA VAL A 105 7.25 18.41 -12.05
C VAL A 105 7.29 17.18 -12.93
N ALA A 106 6.41 16.20 -12.67
CA ALA A 106 6.36 14.97 -13.45
C ALA A 106 5.89 15.21 -14.89
N ASP A 107 6.68 14.76 -15.86
CA ASP A 107 6.34 14.72 -17.28
C ASP A 107 6.06 13.30 -17.79
N TYR A 108 6.35 12.26 -17.01
CA TYR A 108 5.97 10.88 -17.30
C TYR A 108 5.57 10.04 -16.08
N ILE A 109 4.92 8.90 -16.34
CA ILE A 109 4.64 7.83 -15.39
C ILE A 109 5.04 6.49 -16.00
N GLU A 110 5.46 5.54 -15.16
CA GLU A 110 5.65 4.14 -15.55
C GLU A 110 4.47 3.31 -15.05
N LEU A 111 3.94 2.41 -15.87
CA LEU A 111 2.90 1.47 -15.45
C LEU A 111 3.47 0.47 -14.44
N GLU A 112 2.62 0.06 -13.49
CA GLU A 112 3.01 -0.92 -12.47
C GLU A 112 3.27 -2.30 -13.09
N GLU A 113 2.48 -2.66 -14.11
CA GLU A 113 2.58 -3.92 -14.83
C GLU A 113 3.94 -4.11 -15.50
N LYS A 114 4.58 -5.25 -15.20
CA LYS A 114 5.84 -5.68 -15.82
C LYS A 114 5.57 -6.81 -16.79
N TYR A 115 6.15 -6.68 -17.99
CA TYR A 115 5.88 -7.55 -19.13
C TYR A 115 7.10 -8.37 -19.51
N PHE A 116 6.88 -9.62 -19.95
CA PHE A 116 7.95 -10.58 -20.26
C PHE A 116 7.94 -11.02 -21.74
N SER A 117 7.03 -10.44 -22.54
CA SER A 117 6.85 -10.69 -23.97
C SER A 117 6.94 -9.38 -24.73
N THR A 118 7.34 -9.42 -26.00
CA THR A 118 7.42 -8.22 -26.87
C THR A 118 6.13 -7.91 -27.65
N ALA A 119 5.04 -8.60 -27.30
CA ALA A 119 3.69 -8.33 -27.76
C ALA A 119 2.76 -8.50 -26.54
N VAL A 120 2.02 -7.45 -26.19
CA VAL A 120 1.23 -7.41 -24.96
C VAL A 120 -0.07 -6.64 -25.15
N ASP A 121 -1.08 -7.05 -24.39
CA ASP A 121 -2.33 -6.32 -24.21
C ASP A 121 -2.27 -5.54 -22.90
N VAL A 122 -1.93 -4.25 -22.96
CA VAL A 122 -1.91 -3.37 -21.78
C VAL A 122 -3.35 -3.17 -21.30
N ASN A 123 -3.63 -3.28 -20.01
CA ASN A 123 -4.97 -3.03 -19.48
C ASN A 123 -5.36 -1.54 -19.67
N ALA A 124 -6.52 -1.28 -20.29
CA ALA A 124 -6.97 0.08 -20.60
C ALA A 124 -7.31 0.90 -19.34
N GLU A 125 -7.87 0.27 -18.30
CA GLU A 125 -8.13 0.90 -16.99
C GLU A 125 -6.82 1.21 -16.24
N ALA A 126 -5.81 0.33 -16.34
CA ALA A 126 -4.49 0.59 -15.75
C ALA A 126 -3.79 1.78 -16.43
N LEU A 127 -3.88 1.86 -17.76
CA LEU A 127 -3.41 3.00 -18.54
C LEU A 127 -4.18 4.27 -18.18
N ASP A 128 -5.51 4.22 -18.10
CA ASP A 128 -6.36 5.36 -17.75
C ASP A 128 -6.07 5.88 -16.33
N LYS A 129 -5.89 4.98 -15.36
CA LYS A 129 -5.46 5.33 -14.00
C LYS A 129 -4.07 5.97 -13.98
N ALA A 130 -3.13 5.47 -14.79
CA ALA A 130 -1.81 6.07 -14.92
C ALA A 130 -1.90 7.49 -15.52
N ILE A 131 -2.79 7.72 -16.48
CA ILE A 131 -3.06 9.05 -17.07
C ILE A 131 -3.68 9.99 -16.03
N ASN A 132 -4.75 9.59 -15.33
CA ASN A 132 -5.35 10.36 -14.24
C ASN A 132 -4.29 10.76 -13.19
N THR A 133 -3.38 9.84 -12.85
CA THR A 133 -2.28 10.08 -11.89
C THR A 133 -1.24 11.06 -12.45
N LEU A 134 -0.86 10.93 -13.71
CA LEU A 134 0.13 11.78 -14.38
C LEU A 134 -0.38 13.21 -14.58
N PHE A 135 -1.65 13.38 -14.95
CA PHE A 135 -2.26 14.68 -15.22
C PHE A 135 -2.86 15.34 -13.97
N ALA A 136 -3.20 14.56 -12.94
CA ALA A 136 -3.75 15.03 -11.66
C ALA A 136 -4.98 15.96 -11.83
N TRP A 137 -5.95 15.54 -12.66
CA TRP A 137 -7.21 16.25 -12.82
C TRP A 137 -7.98 16.30 -11.50
N GLU A 138 -8.47 17.48 -11.11
CA GLU A 138 -9.20 17.68 -9.84
C GLU A 138 -10.67 17.20 -9.91
N SER A 139 -11.22 17.11 -11.12
CA SER A 139 -12.59 16.64 -11.40
C SER A 139 -12.75 16.25 -12.87
N GLU A 140 -13.88 15.63 -13.22
CA GLU A 140 -14.24 15.32 -14.62
C GLU A 140 -14.32 16.58 -15.50
N ASP A 141 -14.73 17.74 -14.94
CA ASP A 141 -14.78 19.01 -15.68
C ASP A 141 -13.38 19.54 -16.07
N ASN A 142 -12.33 19.10 -15.37
CA ASN A 142 -10.93 19.46 -15.68
C ASN A 142 -10.26 18.50 -16.67
N MET A 143 -10.90 17.37 -16.98
CA MET A 143 -10.36 16.35 -17.87
C MET A 143 -10.74 16.65 -19.34
N PRO A 144 -9.78 16.66 -20.28
CA PRO A 144 -10.07 16.85 -21.69
C PRO A 144 -10.67 15.57 -22.29
N ALA A 145 -11.71 15.71 -23.13
CA ALA A 145 -12.33 14.58 -23.84
C ALA A 145 -11.40 13.88 -24.86
N LYS A 146 -10.21 14.44 -25.12
CA LYS A 146 -9.14 13.86 -25.95
C LYS A 146 -7.78 14.25 -25.38
N GLN A 147 -6.87 13.30 -25.28
CA GLN A 147 -5.51 13.50 -24.79
C GLN A 147 -4.50 12.83 -25.75
N GLU A 148 -3.51 13.59 -26.22
CA GLU A 148 -2.33 13.01 -26.87
C GLU A 148 -1.39 12.49 -25.77
N LEU A 149 -0.80 11.31 -25.98
CA LEU A 149 0.15 10.69 -25.09
C LEU A 149 1.36 10.18 -25.86
N HIS A 150 2.52 10.22 -25.21
CA HIS A 150 3.78 9.72 -25.73
C HIS A 150 4.14 8.45 -24.98
N LEU A 151 4.17 7.32 -25.70
CA LEU A 151 4.50 6.00 -25.16
C LEU A 151 5.94 5.64 -25.49
N ARG A 152 6.66 5.03 -24.55
CA ARG A 152 7.88 4.27 -24.82
C ARG A 152 7.90 2.99 -23.98
N VAL A 153 8.63 1.99 -24.45
CA VAL A 153 8.94 0.79 -23.67
C VAL A 153 10.30 1.00 -23.00
N TYR A 154 10.42 0.59 -21.75
CA TYR A 154 11.67 0.58 -21.00
C TYR A 154 12.05 -0.88 -20.70
N ALA A 155 13.13 -1.36 -21.29
CA ALA A 155 13.60 -2.74 -21.15
C ALA A 155 14.62 -2.81 -20.03
N HIS A 156 14.38 -3.66 -19.02
CA HIS A 156 15.26 -3.87 -17.88
C HIS A 156 15.95 -5.23 -17.99
N PHE A 157 17.27 -5.24 -17.86
CA PHE A 157 18.11 -6.45 -17.94
C PHE A 157 18.29 -7.09 -16.56
N ALA A 158 18.51 -8.41 -16.53
CA ALA A 158 18.66 -9.19 -15.31
C ALA A 158 20.03 -9.88 -15.19
N GLY A 159 20.53 -9.97 -13.96
CA GLY A 159 21.71 -10.76 -13.61
C GLY A 159 23.05 -10.02 -13.71
N THR A 160 24.14 -10.72 -13.38
CA THR A 160 25.51 -10.18 -13.33
C THR A 160 26.18 -9.99 -14.69
N ASN A 161 25.54 -10.46 -15.76
CA ASN A 161 26.01 -10.35 -17.14
C ASN A 161 25.19 -9.28 -17.90
N ALA A 162 24.81 -8.20 -17.21
CA ALA A 162 24.08 -7.09 -17.83
C ALA A 162 24.88 -6.57 -19.05
N PRO A 163 24.26 -6.43 -20.23
CA PRO A 163 24.97 -6.08 -21.46
C PRO A 163 25.33 -4.59 -21.55
N LEU A 164 25.34 -3.88 -20.42
CA LEU A 164 25.42 -2.42 -20.34
C LEU A 164 26.69 -2.01 -19.57
N GLU A 165 27.70 -1.55 -20.31
CA GLU A 165 29.02 -1.20 -19.79
C GLU A 165 29.03 0.05 -18.91
N ASP A 166 28.02 0.92 -19.03
CA ASP A 166 27.86 2.13 -18.22
C ASP A 166 27.30 1.87 -16.81
N GLY A 167 27.01 0.60 -16.48
CA GLY A 167 26.45 0.18 -15.20
C GLY A 167 24.94 0.47 -15.06
N SER A 168 24.29 1.00 -16.11
CA SER A 168 22.83 0.99 -16.17
C SER A 168 22.32 -0.45 -16.35
N VAL A 169 21.05 -0.69 -15.99
CA VAL A 169 20.42 -2.02 -16.16
C VAL A 169 19.20 -1.93 -17.08
N SER A 170 19.08 -0.87 -17.89
CA SER A 170 17.89 -0.63 -18.71
C SER A 170 18.10 0.34 -19.85
N ILE A 171 17.39 0.12 -20.97
CA ILE A 171 17.33 1.05 -22.12
C ILE A 171 15.90 1.36 -22.54
N ALA A 172 15.71 2.48 -23.24
CA ALA A 172 14.42 2.91 -23.77
C ALA A 172 14.27 2.61 -25.27
N SER A 173 13.03 2.38 -25.70
CA SER A 173 12.67 2.35 -27.13
C SER A 173 12.57 3.77 -27.70
N ASN A 174 12.35 3.88 -29.01
CA ASN A 174 11.76 5.08 -29.59
C ASN A 174 10.41 5.42 -28.93
N VAL A 175 9.99 6.68 -29.07
CA VAL A 175 8.69 7.17 -28.62
C VAL A 175 7.66 7.01 -29.73
N VAL A 176 6.44 6.61 -29.37
CA VAL A 176 5.27 6.55 -30.26
C VAL A 176 4.15 7.42 -29.67
N LYS A 177 3.43 8.15 -30.54
CA LYS A 177 2.25 8.94 -30.15
C LYS A 177 0.98 8.12 -30.27
N VAL A 178 0.05 8.31 -29.33
CA VAL A 178 -1.33 7.82 -29.40
C VAL A 178 -2.31 8.92 -28.97
N GLN A 179 -3.56 8.86 -29.42
CA GLN A 179 -4.65 9.69 -28.92
C GLN A 179 -5.65 8.83 -28.16
N VAL A 180 -6.01 9.24 -26.96
CA VAL A 180 -7.00 8.58 -26.11
C VAL A 180 -8.15 9.50 -25.76
N ALA A 181 -9.35 8.96 -25.54
CA ALA A 181 -10.38 9.58 -24.74
C ALA A 181 -10.31 8.95 -23.34
N PRO A 182 -9.75 9.67 -22.34
CA PRO A 182 -9.66 9.17 -20.98
C PRO A 182 -11.02 9.23 -20.27
N TYR A 183 -11.13 8.59 -19.11
CA TYR A 183 -12.24 8.82 -18.19
C TYR A 183 -11.76 9.25 -16.80
N TYR A 184 -12.61 9.98 -16.06
CA TYR A 184 -12.20 10.47 -14.76
C TYR A 184 -12.26 9.35 -13.72
N ILE A 185 -11.18 9.20 -12.96
CA ILE A 185 -11.08 8.32 -11.78
C ILE A 185 -10.73 9.22 -10.58
N GLU A 186 -11.62 9.27 -9.58
CA GLU A 186 -11.32 9.99 -8.33
C GLU A 186 -10.19 9.27 -7.57
N LEU A 187 -8.99 9.82 -7.67
CA LEU A 187 -7.82 9.29 -6.97
C LEU A 187 -7.91 9.63 -5.48
N SER A 188 -8.03 8.60 -4.66
CA SER A 188 -7.97 8.68 -3.20
C SER A 188 -6.86 7.78 -2.67
N ASP A 189 -6.17 8.26 -1.64
CA ASP A 189 -5.23 7.44 -0.88
C ASP A 189 -6.03 6.38 -0.10
N ALA A 190 -5.53 5.15 -0.04
CA ALA A 190 -6.13 4.08 0.75
C ALA A 190 -6.29 4.49 2.23
N PRO A 191 -7.40 4.13 2.90
CA PRO A 191 -7.55 4.38 4.33
C PRO A 191 -6.38 3.79 5.12
N VAL A 192 -5.86 4.54 6.11
CA VAL A 192 -4.73 4.08 6.92
C VAL A 192 -5.06 2.73 7.55
N ALA A 193 -4.18 1.76 7.33
CA ALA A 193 -4.36 0.39 7.73
C ALA A 193 -4.04 0.24 9.24
N LEU A 194 -5.08 -0.02 10.03
CA LEU A 194 -4.98 -0.03 11.49
C LEU A 194 -4.76 -1.44 12.07
N ASN A 195 -3.93 -1.51 13.11
CA ASN A 195 -3.86 -2.64 14.03
C ASN A 195 -4.99 -2.58 15.07
N TYR A 196 -5.30 -3.72 15.69
CA TYR A 196 -6.34 -3.81 16.73
C TYR A 196 -5.89 -4.67 17.92
N ILE A 197 -6.02 -4.16 19.14
CA ILE A 197 -5.78 -4.94 20.36
C ILE A 197 -7.00 -5.83 20.65
N VAL A 198 -6.72 -7.10 20.95
CA VAL A 198 -7.68 -8.11 21.40
C VAL A 198 -7.20 -8.68 22.74
N GLY A 199 -8.09 -8.92 23.69
CA GLY A 199 -7.75 -9.42 25.02
C GLY A 199 -8.83 -9.12 26.05
N GLN A 200 -9.15 -10.08 26.91
CA GLN A 200 -10.29 -9.98 27.82
C GLN A 200 -10.16 -8.82 28.84
N ASP A 201 -8.95 -8.59 29.36
CA ASP A 201 -8.71 -7.59 30.42
C ASP A 201 -8.48 -6.17 29.88
N VAL A 202 -8.06 -6.05 28.62
CA VAL A 202 -7.72 -4.78 27.96
C VAL A 202 -8.85 -4.30 27.07
N ALA A 203 -9.26 -5.14 26.12
CA ALA A 203 -10.27 -4.83 25.11
C ALA A 203 -11.68 -5.25 25.55
N GLY A 204 -11.81 -6.33 26.34
CA GLY A 204 -13.09 -6.87 26.79
C GLY A 204 -13.61 -8.04 25.96
N SER A 205 -12.86 -8.47 24.94
CA SER A 205 -13.18 -9.64 24.12
C SER A 205 -11.93 -10.34 23.61
N TRP A 206 -12.09 -11.61 23.21
CA TRP A 206 -11.17 -12.35 22.35
C TRP A 206 -11.71 -12.51 20.92
N SER A 207 -12.55 -11.57 20.46
CA SER A 207 -13.10 -11.59 19.09
C SER A 207 -12.01 -11.40 18.04
N ASN A 208 -12.28 -11.81 16.81
CA ASN A 208 -11.53 -11.37 15.64
C ASN A 208 -12.43 -10.83 14.53
N ASN A 209 -13.72 -10.60 14.78
CA ASN A 209 -14.67 -10.09 13.80
C ASN A 209 -14.40 -8.59 13.53
N VAL A 210 -14.31 -8.19 12.26
CA VAL A 210 -14.09 -6.79 11.85
C VAL A 210 -15.24 -5.89 12.29
N ALA A 211 -16.46 -6.43 12.43
CA ALA A 211 -17.61 -5.69 12.96
C ALA A 211 -17.43 -5.25 14.43
N ASP A 212 -16.60 -5.95 15.22
CA ASP A 212 -16.31 -5.63 16.62
C ASP A 212 -15.18 -4.59 16.78
N ALA A 213 -14.60 -4.09 15.68
CA ALA A 213 -13.61 -3.02 15.68
C ALA A 213 -14.19 -1.76 16.38
N GLY A 214 -13.57 -1.32 17.47
CA GLY A 214 -14.08 -0.24 18.33
C GLY A 214 -15.14 -0.69 19.35
N LYS A 215 -15.41 -1.99 19.51
CA LYS A 215 -16.37 -2.54 20.47
C LYS A 215 -15.89 -3.90 20.97
N GLY A 216 -14.92 -3.89 21.87
CA GLY A 216 -14.25 -5.12 22.31
C GLY A 216 -12.96 -5.45 21.54
N LEU A 217 -12.61 -4.61 20.55
CA LEU A 217 -11.35 -4.61 19.80
C LEU A 217 -10.83 -3.18 19.68
N LEU A 218 -9.67 -2.87 20.27
CA LEU A 218 -9.23 -1.48 20.40
C LEU A 218 -8.41 -1.03 19.19
N PRO A 219 -8.82 0.04 18.47
CA PRO A 219 -8.08 0.53 17.32
C PRO A 219 -6.76 1.17 17.73
N PHE A 220 -5.71 0.93 16.94
CA PHE A 220 -4.57 1.82 16.86
C PHE A 220 -4.95 3.10 16.09
N PHE A 221 -4.15 4.14 16.26
CA PHE A 221 -4.31 5.44 15.64
C PHE A 221 -3.16 5.74 14.68
N PRO A 222 -3.42 6.43 13.56
CA PRO A 222 -2.37 6.99 12.74
C PRO A 222 -1.47 7.92 13.57
N ILE A 223 -0.16 7.76 13.42
CA ILE A 223 0.83 8.74 13.89
C ILE A 223 0.81 9.94 12.93
N ALA A 224 0.63 11.14 13.47
CA ALA A 224 0.61 12.37 12.67
C ALA A 224 1.97 12.63 12.02
N ASN A 225 1.95 13.11 10.77
CA ASN A 225 3.14 13.36 9.93
C ASN A 225 3.98 12.10 9.58
N ALA A 226 3.52 10.89 9.91
CA ALA A 226 4.10 9.67 9.38
C ALA A 226 3.71 9.49 7.89
N ASN A 227 4.55 8.80 7.13
CA ASN A 227 4.22 8.40 5.77
C ASN A 227 3.38 7.11 5.80
N TYR A 228 2.34 7.07 4.97
CA TYR A 228 1.55 5.87 4.71
C TYR A 228 1.63 5.56 3.22
N ASP A 229 1.70 4.27 2.89
CA ASP A 229 1.62 3.83 1.51
C ASP A 229 0.23 4.13 0.94
N LYS A 230 0.19 4.88 -0.16
CA LYS A 230 -1.06 5.40 -0.75
C LYS A 230 -1.98 4.31 -1.31
N LYS A 231 -1.48 3.10 -1.53
CA LYS A 231 -2.20 1.98 -2.15
C LYS A 231 -2.75 0.99 -1.13
N THR A 232 -2.04 0.80 -0.02
CA THR A 232 -2.33 -0.21 1.01
C THR A 232 -2.69 0.39 2.37
N GLY A 233 -2.44 1.68 2.57
CA GLY A 233 -2.62 2.37 3.85
C GLY A 233 -1.58 2.00 4.91
N LEU A 234 -0.58 1.16 4.58
CA LEU A 234 0.40 0.66 5.54
C LEU A 234 1.38 1.76 5.96
N GLY A 235 1.66 1.82 7.26
CA GLY A 235 2.60 2.73 7.87
C GLY A 235 2.71 2.47 9.38
N SER A 236 3.33 3.40 10.11
CA SER A 236 3.44 3.31 11.57
C SER A 236 2.19 3.83 12.27
N VAL A 237 1.66 3.06 13.22
CA VAL A 237 0.48 3.42 14.02
C VAL A 237 0.75 3.22 15.51
N SER A 238 0.01 3.92 16.37
CA SER A 238 0.18 3.85 17.82
C SER A 238 -1.13 3.62 18.57
N TYR A 239 -1.06 2.92 19.70
CA TYR A 239 -2.14 2.84 20.68
C TYR A 239 -1.59 3.32 22.03
N THR A 240 -2.33 4.17 22.74
CA THR A 240 -1.99 4.57 24.11
C THR A 240 -3.19 4.32 25.02
N GLY A 241 -2.97 3.60 26.12
CA GLY A 241 -4.04 3.23 27.05
C GLY A 241 -3.52 2.51 28.29
N TYR A 242 -4.43 2.22 29.21
CA TYR A 242 -4.14 1.54 30.47
C TYR A 242 -4.13 0.01 30.30
N PHE A 243 -3.15 -0.62 30.93
CA PHE A 243 -3.05 -2.07 31.07
C PHE A 243 -3.00 -2.41 32.57
N ALA A 244 -3.83 -3.37 33.00
CA ALA A 244 -3.79 -3.89 34.37
C ALA A 244 -2.55 -4.77 34.61
N ASP A 245 -2.26 -5.10 35.87
CA ASP A 245 -1.17 -6.02 36.19
C ASP A 245 -1.39 -7.37 35.50
N LYS A 246 -0.39 -7.85 34.76
CA LYS A 246 -0.43 -9.09 33.97
C LYS A 246 -1.58 -9.18 32.95
N ALA A 247 -2.18 -8.05 32.55
CA ALA A 247 -3.22 -8.05 31.54
C ALA A 247 -2.73 -8.71 30.24
N GLU A 248 -3.52 -9.66 29.74
CA GLU A 248 -3.17 -10.46 28.56
C GLU A 248 -3.86 -9.95 27.29
N PHE A 249 -3.10 -9.85 26.21
CA PHE A 249 -3.61 -9.41 24.91
C PHE A 249 -2.81 -9.98 23.73
N LYS A 250 -3.37 -9.90 22.52
CA LYS A 250 -2.65 -10.00 21.24
C LYS A 250 -2.99 -8.76 20.41
N VAL A 251 -2.26 -8.53 19.31
CA VAL A 251 -2.55 -7.39 18.42
C VAL A 251 -2.67 -7.88 16.97
N PHE A 252 -3.81 -7.66 16.34
CA PHE A 252 -3.97 -7.94 14.92
C PHE A 252 -3.18 -6.95 14.06
N SER A 253 -2.54 -7.43 13.00
CA SER A 253 -2.16 -6.59 11.86
C SER A 253 -3.38 -6.30 10.97
N PRO A 254 -3.31 -5.30 10.07
CA PRO A 254 -4.34 -5.08 9.04
C PRO A 254 -4.31 -6.17 7.95
N LYS A 255 -4.54 -7.41 8.36
CA LYS A 255 -4.66 -8.61 7.52
C LYS A 255 -5.97 -9.29 7.89
N TYR A 256 -6.68 -9.74 6.86
CA TYR A 256 -8.05 -10.23 6.99
C TYR A 256 -8.18 -11.66 6.44
N SER A 257 -9.23 -12.35 6.87
CA SER A 257 -9.72 -13.56 6.21
C SER A 257 -10.09 -13.27 4.75
N ALA A 258 -10.11 -14.30 3.91
CA ALA A 258 -10.42 -14.17 2.47
C ALA A 258 -11.81 -13.58 2.18
N ASP A 259 -12.75 -13.64 3.13
CA ASP A 259 -14.08 -13.02 3.05
C ASP A 259 -14.15 -11.60 3.65
N GLY A 260 -13.03 -11.08 4.16
CA GLY A 260 -12.92 -9.74 4.75
C GLY A 260 -13.61 -9.54 6.11
N LYS A 261 -14.24 -10.57 6.68
CA LYS A 261 -15.07 -10.43 7.89
C LYS A 261 -14.32 -10.57 9.20
N SER A 262 -13.13 -11.16 9.17
CA SER A 262 -12.33 -11.37 10.38
C SER A 262 -10.88 -10.91 10.18
N PHE A 263 -10.25 -10.43 11.25
CA PHE A 263 -8.82 -10.27 11.31
C PHE A 263 -8.13 -11.64 11.34
N ALA A 264 -7.02 -11.76 10.61
CA ALA A 264 -6.30 -13.00 10.44
C ALA A 264 -5.32 -13.23 11.60
N TRP A 265 -5.61 -14.23 12.45
CA TRP A 265 -4.77 -14.63 13.58
C TRP A 265 -3.33 -14.97 13.18
N ASP A 266 -3.13 -15.51 11.99
CA ASP A 266 -1.81 -15.92 11.46
C ASP A 266 -0.87 -14.75 11.19
N TYR A 267 -1.41 -13.52 11.19
CA TYR A 267 -0.64 -12.28 11.08
C TYR A 267 -0.82 -11.41 12.32
N ALA A 268 -1.12 -11.99 13.49
CA ALA A 268 -1.12 -11.28 14.76
C ALA A 268 0.31 -11.08 15.29
N TYR A 269 0.47 -10.08 16.16
CA TYR A 269 1.58 -9.98 17.11
C TYR A 269 1.23 -10.78 18.36
N VAL A 270 2.16 -11.62 18.79
CA VAL A 270 2.05 -12.51 19.95
C VAL A 270 3.21 -12.29 20.90
N GLY A 271 3.05 -12.63 22.17
CA GLY A 271 4.05 -12.41 23.20
C GLY A 271 5.33 -13.22 22.96
N VAL A 272 6.42 -12.77 23.60
CA VAL A 272 7.67 -13.53 23.70
C VAL A 272 7.77 -14.10 25.12
N GLU A 273 8.04 -15.40 25.23
CA GLU A 273 8.09 -16.09 26.52
C GLU A 273 9.12 -15.46 27.46
N GLY A 274 8.78 -15.35 28.75
CA GLY A 274 9.61 -14.73 29.78
C GLY A 274 9.87 -13.23 29.62
N THR A 275 9.30 -12.56 28.60
CA THR A 275 9.66 -11.17 28.24
C THR A 275 8.41 -10.27 28.13
N PRO A 276 7.79 -9.86 29.26
CA PRO A 276 6.64 -8.95 29.27
C PRO A 276 6.89 -7.64 28.51
N GLY A 277 5.84 -7.09 27.92
CA GLY A 277 5.89 -5.87 27.10
C GLY A 277 6.56 -6.04 25.73
N THR A 278 6.89 -7.26 25.31
CA THR A 278 7.46 -7.53 23.98
C THR A 278 6.57 -8.47 23.17
N ALA A 279 6.65 -8.33 21.84
CA ALA A 279 5.89 -9.16 20.92
C ALA A 279 6.68 -9.45 19.64
N ARG A 280 6.38 -10.58 19.01
CA ARG A 280 6.83 -10.95 17.65
C ARG A 280 5.65 -10.95 16.69
N TYR A 281 5.88 -10.52 15.45
CA TYR A 281 4.95 -10.74 14.35
C TYR A 281 4.96 -12.23 13.95
N ARG A 282 3.80 -12.81 13.64
CA ARG A 282 3.71 -14.25 13.27
C ARG A 282 4.07 -14.54 11.80
N ASP A 283 3.64 -13.69 10.87
CA ASP A 283 3.77 -13.88 9.40
C ASP A 283 3.46 -15.31 8.89
N GLY A 284 2.33 -15.88 9.32
CA GLY A 284 1.95 -17.27 8.99
C GLY A 284 2.62 -18.35 9.84
N GLY A 285 3.65 -18.00 10.62
CA GLY A 285 4.35 -18.92 11.52
C GLY A 285 3.57 -19.27 12.80
N ASP A 286 4.17 -20.11 13.64
CA ASP A 286 3.55 -20.67 14.85
C ASP A 286 2.95 -19.62 15.78
N ASP A 287 1.85 -19.98 16.45
CA ASP A 287 1.25 -19.15 17.49
C ASP A 287 2.20 -18.98 18.68
N GLY A 288 1.93 -17.99 19.52
CA GLY A 288 2.71 -17.68 20.70
C GLY A 288 1.83 -17.39 21.92
N PRO A 289 2.45 -17.20 23.09
CA PRO A 289 1.73 -16.77 24.29
C PRO A 289 1.07 -15.41 24.07
N ASN A 290 0.20 -15.02 24.99
CA ASN A 290 -0.34 -13.67 25.03
C ASN A 290 0.79 -12.67 25.37
N ILE A 291 0.70 -11.47 24.81
CA ILE A 291 1.50 -10.33 25.25
C ILE A 291 0.99 -9.96 26.65
N THR A 292 1.90 -9.82 27.60
CA THR A 292 1.61 -9.43 28.99
C THR A 292 2.17 -8.05 29.28
N ALA A 293 1.43 -7.22 30.01
CA ALA A 293 1.96 -5.94 30.48
C ALA A 293 3.09 -6.16 31.52
N PRO A 294 4.21 -5.39 31.49
CA PRO A 294 5.31 -5.54 32.46
C PRO A 294 4.91 -5.29 33.92
N LYS A 295 3.99 -4.36 34.12
CA LYS A 295 3.32 -3.97 35.38
C LYS A 295 2.05 -3.20 35.02
N ALA A 296 1.13 -3.03 35.96
CA ALA A 296 0.00 -2.12 35.78
C ALA A 296 0.47 -0.68 35.44
N GLY A 297 -0.17 -0.03 34.47
CA GLY A 297 0.18 1.33 34.05
C GLY A 297 -0.37 1.72 32.68
N TYR A 298 -0.15 2.97 32.29
CA TYR A 298 -0.42 3.44 30.94
C TYR A 298 0.81 3.21 30.04
N TYR A 299 0.57 2.69 28.83
CA TYR A 299 1.63 2.42 27.86
C TYR A 299 1.23 2.92 26.48
N THR A 300 2.23 3.37 25.73
CA THR A 300 2.14 3.57 24.28
C THR A 300 2.76 2.36 23.59
N ILE A 301 1.98 1.70 22.75
CA ILE A 301 2.45 0.70 21.80
C ILE A 301 2.60 1.37 20.44
N VAL A 302 3.73 1.16 19.76
CA VAL A 302 3.94 1.57 18.36
C VAL A 302 4.22 0.33 17.52
N ILE A 303 3.54 0.25 16.36
CA ILE A 303 3.75 -0.78 15.36
C ILE A 303 4.11 -0.12 14.03
N ASP A 304 5.17 -0.59 13.37
CA ASP A 304 5.48 -0.29 11.97
C ASP A 304 4.96 -1.45 11.11
N ASN A 305 3.90 -1.23 10.34
CA ASN A 305 3.28 -2.28 9.53
C ASN A 305 4.05 -2.63 8.24
N VAL A 306 5.14 -1.92 7.93
CA VAL A 306 6.04 -2.22 6.81
C VAL A 306 7.27 -3.00 7.30
N LYS A 307 7.81 -2.64 8.46
CA LYS A 307 8.98 -3.31 9.06
C LYS A 307 8.62 -4.43 10.04
N HIS A 308 7.34 -4.58 10.37
CA HIS A 308 6.80 -5.54 11.35
C HIS A 308 7.42 -5.43 12.76
N THR A 309 7.80 -4.22 13.17
CA THR A 309 8.36 -3.95 14.51
C THR A 309 7.27 -3.58 15.51
N PHE A 310 7.39 -4.08 16.74
CA PHE A 310 6.54 -3.73 17.90
C PHE A 310 7.41 -3.11 18.99
N THR A 311 6.94 -2.02 19.60
CA THR A 311 7.52 -1.45 20.83
C THR A 311 6.42 -1.08 21.81
N MET A 312 6.61 -1.32 23.11
CA MET A 312 5.72 -0.89 24.18
C MET A 312 6.54 -0.12 25.23
N THR A 313 6.14 1.11 25.53
CA THR A 313 6.84 2.02 26.46
C THR A 313 5.85 2.66 27.42
N GLU A 314 6.26 2.95 28.65
CA GLU A 314 5.42 3.69 29.61
C GLU A 314 5.00 5.04 29.01
N ALA A 315 3.71 5.36 29.08
CA ALA A 315 3.19 6.63 28.57
C ALA A 315 3.37 7.74 29.61
N THR A 316 3.95 8.85 29.20
CA THR A 316 4.20 10.04 30.03
C THR A 316 3.44 11.25 29.48
N GLU A 317 3.29 12.29 30.31
CA GLU A 317 2.67 13.58 29.90
C GLU A 317 1.20 13.49 29.47
N ILE A 318 0.48 12.46 29.94
CA ILE A 318 -0.94 12.21 29.67
C ILE A 318 -1.85 12.64 30.85
N ASP A 319 -3.12 12.91 30.53
CA ASP A 319 -4.18 13.23 31.52
C ASP A 319 -5.05 12.00 31.78
N GLU A 320 -4.64 11.19 32.77
CA GLU A 320 -5.28 9.93 33.18
C GLU A 320 -6.70 10.09 33.78
N THR A 321 -7.22 11.31 33.91
CA THR A 321 -8.56 11.56 34.49
C THR A 321 -9.63 10.90 33.63
N GLU A 322 -10.42 9.96 34.17
CA GLU A 322 -11.50 9.33 33.42
C GLU A 322 -12.62 10.35 33.09
N LYS A 323 -13.15 10.28 31.86
CA LYS A 323 -14.15 11.23 31.35
C LYS A 323 -15.54 10.58 31.35
N GLY A 324 -16.56 11.27 31.86
CA GLY A 324 -17.91 10.71 32.02
C GLY A 324 -18.61 10.43 30.69
N SER A 325 -18.46 11.32 29.71
CA SER A 325 -18.74 11.04 28.30
C SER A 325 -17.86 11.89 27.40
N ILE A 326 -17.65 11.42 26.16
CA ILE A 326 -17.13 12.21 25.05
C ILE A 326 -18.20 12.27 23.95
N GLY A 327 -18.33 13.42 23.31
CA GLY A 327 -19.22 13.63 22.17
C GLY A 327 -18.54 14.36 21.02
N ILE A 328 -19.02 14.11 19.81
CA ILE A 328 -18.69 14.89 18.61
C ILE A 328 -19.76 15.96 18.44
N VAL A 329 -19.36 17.21 18.38
CA VAL A 329 -20.24 18.38 18.22
C VAL A 329 -19.80 19.19 17.01
N GLY A 330 -20.71 19.89 16.32
CA GLY A 330 -20.32 20.67 15.17
C GLY A 330 -21.40 21.61 14.64
N GLU A 331 -21.08 22.28 13.55
CA GLU A 331 -22.02 23.13 12.81
C GLU A 331 -23.22 22.30 12.29
N PHE A 332 -23.03 21.01 12.00
CA PHE A 332 -24.10 20.06 11.66
C PHE A 332 -25.17 19.89 12.76
N SER A 333 -24.86 20.22 14.02
CA SER A 333 -25.76 20.16 15.17
C SER A 333 -25.97 21.52 15.85
N SER A 334 -25.70 22.62 15.12
CA SER A 334 -25.73 24.01 15.62
C SER A 334 -24.84 24.27 16.84
N TRP A 335 -23.84 23.43 17.09
CA TRP A 335 -23.00 23.40 18.29
C TRP A 335 -23.73 23.05 19.62
N ASP A 336 -25.02 22.71 19.54
CA ASP A 336 -25.87 22.44 20.68
C ASP A 336 -25.82 20.97 21.11
N ASN A 337 -25.94 20.03 20.16
CA ASN A 337 -26.13 18.60 20.45
C ASN A 337 -24.92 17.74 20.03
N ASP A 338 -24.61 16.72 20.84
CA ASP A 338 -23.50 15.80 20.61
C ASP A 338 -23.97 14.52 19.92
N VAL A 339 -23.20 14.04 18.95
CA VAL A 339 -23.12 12.61 18.65
C VAL A 339 -22.27 11.98 19.76
N VAL A 340 -22.93 11.39 20.75
CA VAL A 340 -22.27 10.76 21.90
C VAL A 340 -21.43 9.57 21.43
N MET A 341 -20.17 9.52 21.86
CA MET A 341 -19.25 8.42 21.58
C MET A 341 -19.33 7.34 22.66
N THR A 342 -19.16 6.07 22.29
CA THR A 342 -19.06 4.95 23.22
C THR A 342 -17.60 4.60 23.49
N ALA A 343 -17.28 4.13 24.68
CA ALA A 343 -15.95 3.56 24.95
C ALA A 343 -15.68 2.36 24.03
N ALA A 344 -14.45 2.23 23.54
CA ALA A 344 -14.07 1.15 22.63
C ALA A 344 -13.76 -0.17 23.35
N SER A 345 -13.35 -0.09 24.62
CA SER A 345 -13.22 -1.26 25.49
C SER A 345 -14.57 -1.65 26.08
N THR A 346 -14.81 -2.95 26.15
CA THR A 346 -15.94 -3.55 26.87
C THR A 346 -15.47 -4.33 28.09
N ALA A 347 -14.21 -4.20 28.51
CA ALA A 347 -13.70 -4.88 29.70
C ALA A 347 -14.29 -4.25 30.97
N ALA A 348 -14.69 -5.09 31.93
CA ALA A 348 -15.44 -4.68 33.12
C ALA A 348 -14.71 -3.64 34.01
N ASN A 349 -13.38 -3.62 33.96
CA ASN A 349 -12.52 -2.73 34.74
C ASN A 349 -11.64 -1.83 33.84
N ALA A 350 -12.07 -1.56 32.61
CA ALA A 350 -11.35 -0.69 31.69
C ALA A 350 -11.33 0.78 32.18
N LYS A 351 -10.15 1.40 32.19
CA LYS A 351 -10.03 2.86 32.25
C LYS A 351 -10.24 3.42 30.85
N ASN A 352 -11.42 4.02 30.62
CA ASN A 352 -11.87 4.31 29.26
C ASN A 352 -11.35 5.64 28.74
N HIS A 353 -10.47 5.57 27.73
CA HIS A 353 -9.93 6.74 27.03
C HIS A 353 -9.98 6.68 25.50
N VAL A 354 -10.34 5.53 24.93
CA VAL A 354 -10.54 5.36 23.48
C VAL A 354 -12.03 5.27 23.21
N TRP A 355 -12.51 6.15 22.35
CA TRP A 355 -13.92 6.39 22.08
C TRP A 355 -14.22 6.15 20.60
N THR A 356 -15.40 5.60 20.31
CA THR A 356 -15.89 5.37 18.94
C THR A 356 -17.28 5.96 18.71
N ALA A 357 -17.56 6.40 17.48
CA ALA A 357 -18.90 6.73 17.02
C ALA A 357 -19.04 6.55 15.50
N GLU A 358 -20.28 6.49 15.02
CA GLU A 358 -20.58 6.76 13.61
C GLU A 358 -21.05 8.22 13.46
N LEU A 359 -20.42 8.96 12.56
CA LEU A 359 -20.75 10.36 12.27
C LEU A 359 -21.25 10.46 10.83
N LYS A 360 -22.49 10.92 10.63
CA LYS A 360 -23.05 11.20 9.31
C LYS A 360 -23.14 12.71 9.08
N LEU A 361 -22.51 13.19 8.01
CA LEU A 361 -22.52 14.60 7.59
C LEU A 361 -23.17 14.70 6.20
N GLU A 362 -24.33 15.35 6.11
CA GLU A 362 -25.08 15.54 4.85
C GLU A 362 -24.46 16.62 3.93
N LYS A 363 -23.63 17.49 4.51
CA LYS A 363 -22.84 18.54 3.87
C LYS A 363 -21.47 18.61 4.54
N ALA A 364 -20.50 19.31 3.93
CA ALA A 364 -19.26 19.65 4.63
C ALA A 364 -19.58 20.45 5.92
N SER A 365 -18.84 20.20 7.00
CA SER A 365 -19.13 20.78 8.31
C SER A 365 -17.89 20.92 9.19
N GLU A 366 -17.94 21.89 10.09
CA GLU A 366 -16.98 22.04 11.19
C GLU A 366 -17.36 21.17 12.39
N VAL A 367 -16.38 20.49 13.00
CA VAL A 367 -16.57 19.56 14.13
C VAL A 367 -15.49 19.74 15.22
N LYS A 368 -15.83 19.33 16.45
CA LYS A 368 -14.94 19.19 17.61
C LYS A 368 -15.33 17.98 18.46
N PHE A 369 -14.40 17.52 19.30
CA PHE A 369 -14.74 16.64 20.42
C PHE A 369 -14.97 17.47 21.68
N ARG A 370 -15.92 17.09 22.55
CA ARG A 370 -16.06 17.68 23.89
C ARG A 370 -16.45 16.67 24.94
N ALA A 371 -16.08 16.93 26.19
CA ALA A 371 -16.42 16.07 27.33
C ALA A 371 -17.74 16.51 27.98
N ASN A 372 -18.54 15.53 28.43
CA ASN A 372 -19.75 15.73 29.24
C ASN A 372 -20.79 16.70 28.61
N ALA A 373 -20.82 16.81 27.27
CA ALA A 373 -21.61 17.80 26.52
C ALA A 373 -21.38 19.28 26.95
N LYS A 374 -20.16 19.62 27.39
CA LYS A 374 -19.78 20.96 27.88
C LYS A 374 -18.54 21.50 27.18
N TRP A 375 -18.40 22.82 27.17
CA TRP A 375 -17.25 23.50 26.56
C TRP A 375 -16.00 23.55 27.45
N ASP A 376 -16.14 23.28 28.76
CA ASP A 376 -15.08 23.28 29.77
C ASP A 376 -13.84 22.46 29.35
N LEU A 377 -14.07 21.34 28.64
CA LEU A 377 -13.03 20.53 28.05
C LEU A 377 -13.46 20.09 26.64
N SER A 378 -12.83 20.68 25.63
CA SER A 378 -13.01 20.33 24.22
C SER A 378 -11.66 20.14 23.53
N TRP A 379 -11.65 19.38 22.43
CA TRP A 379 -10.48 19.17 21.58
C TRP A 379 -10.80 19.55 20.14
N GLY A 380 -9.79 20.09 19.45
CA GLY A 380 -9.88 20.47 18.05
C GLY A 380 -8.50 20.52 17.40
N SER A 381 -8.45 20.62 16.07
CA SER A 381 -7.22 20.59 15.28
C SER A 381 -7.36 21.54 14.09
N ALA A 382 -6.27 22.23 13.75
CA ALA A 382 -6.20 23.05 12.55
C ALA A 382 -5.97 22.22 11.27
N THR A 383 -5.70 20.92 11.41
CA THR A 383 -5.29 20.03 10.32
C THR A 383 -6.50 19.54 9.51
N VAL A 384 -6.39 19.59 8.18
CA VAL A 384 -7.46 19.30 7.21
C VAL A 384 -7.50 17.82 6.80
N LEU A 385 -7.06 16.91 7.68
CA LEU A 385 -6.89 15.48 7.37
C LEU A 385 -7.90 14.61 8.14
N PRO A 386 -8.27 13.43 7.59
CA PRO A 386 -9.16 12.49 8.28
C PRO A 386 -8.56 11.96 9.59
N TYR A 387 -7.26 12.09 9.83
CA TYR A 387 -6.63 11.76 11.11
C TYR A 387 -5.67 12.86 11.55
N GLY A 388 -5.31 12.84 12.83
CA GLY A 388 -4.37 13.80 13.40
C GLY A 388 -4.34 13.76 14.92
N VAL A 389 -3.86 14.85 15.51
CA VAL A 389 -3.85 15.08 16.96
C VAL A 389 -4.63 16.36 17.24
N ALA A 390 -5.69 16.25 18.03
CA ALA A 390 -6.52 17.37 18.47
C ALA A 390 -6.04 17.86 19.84
N THR A 391 -5.79 19.16 19.96
CA THR A 391 -5.32 19.79 21.20
C THR A 391 -6.50 20.27 22.05
N LYS A 392 -6.31 20.26 23.38
CA LYS A 392 -7.28 20.85 24.32
C LYS A 392 -7.50 22.33 23.98
N GLY A 393 -8.75 22.74 23.83
CA GLY A 393 -9.14 24.08 23.38
C GLY A 393 -8.87 24.40 21.90
N GLY A 394 -8.36 23.44 21.12
CA GLY A 394 -7.96 23.65 19.71
C GLY A 394 -9.11 24.08 18.78
N PRO A 395 -8.79 24.56 17.57
CA PRO A 395 -9.76 25.11 16.62
C PRO A 395 -10.64 24.03 15.98
N ASN A 396 -11.70 24.46 15.29
CA ASN A 396 -12.66 23.57 14.64
C ASN A 396 -11.99 22.77 13.50
N MET A 397 -12.26 21.46 13.44
CA MET A 397 -11.82 20.57 12.36
C MET A 397 -12.83 20.60 11.22
N LYS A 398 -12.37 20.58 9.96
CA LYS A 398 -13.25 20.62 8.79
C LYS A 398 -13.34 19.24 8.14
N LEU A 399 -14.56 18.70 8.06
CA LEU A 399 -14.85 17.44 7.38
C LEU A 399 -15.72 17.66 6.14
N LYS A 400 -15.50 16.82 5.13
CA LYS A 400 -16.35 16.75 3.93
C LYS A 400 -17.69 16.07 4.27
N LYS A 401 -18.65 16.14 3.34
CA LYS A 401 -19.85 15.30 3.36
C LYS A 401 -19.43 13.83 3.38
N GLY A 402 -20.08 13.00 4.20
CA GLY A 402 -19.83 11.56 4.24
C GLY A 402 -20.36 10.88 5.50
N THR A 403 -20.27 9.56 5.53
CA THR A 403 -20.42 8.75 6.75
C THR A 403 -19.04 8.33 7.20
N TYR A 404 -18.72 8.50 8.49
CA TYR A 404 -17.41 8.23 9.06
C TYR A 404 -17.53 7.33 10.28
N LYS A 405 -16.68 6.30 10.36
CA LYS A 405 -16.38 5.64 11.63
C LYS A 405 -15.29 6.43 12.32
N VAL A 406 -15.58 6.97 13.49
CA VAL A 406 -14.72 7.93 14.19
C VAL A 406 -14.11 7.27 15.40
N TYR A 407 -12.79 7.35 15.52
CA TYR A 407 -12.05 7.00 16.73
C TYR A 407 -11.40 8.25 17.32
N PHE A 408 -11.40 8.36 18.65
CA PHE A 408 -10.71 9.43 19.39
C PHE A 408 -10.06 8.87 20.67
N ASN A 409 -8.85 9.33 20.99
CA ASN A 409 -8.13 9.00 22.23
C ASN A 409 -7.95 10.28 23.07
N ASP A 410 -8.60 10.37 24.22
CA ASP A 410 -8.55 11.61 25.03
C ASP A 410 -7.23 11.82 25.80
N LEU A 411 -6.40 10.76 25.94
CA LEU A 411 -5.06 10.85 26.53
C LEU A 411 -4.08 11.60 25.62
N THR A 412 -4.07 11.24 24.33
CA THR A 412 -3.10 11.74 23.34
C THR A 412 -3.69 12.81 22.42
N GLY A 413 -5.02 12.95 22.39
CA GLY A 413 -5.73 13.76 21.40
C GLY A 413 -5.80 13.13 20.01
N GLN A 414 -5.24 11.94 19.79
CA GLN A 414 -5.26 11.28 18.47
C GLN A 414 -6.70 11.01 18.02
N TYR A 415 -6.99 11.28 16.75
CA TYR A 415 -8.27 11.00 16.12
C TYR A 415 -8.12 10.36 14.74
N ASN A 416 -9.14 9.62 14.31
CA ASN A 416 -9.26 9.09 12.95
C ASN A 416 -10.74 9.03 12.52
N PHE A 417 -11.07 9.71 11.43
CA PHE A 417 -12.36 9.77 10.75
C PHE A 417 -12.29 8.89 9.50
N ILE A 418 -12.57 7.60 9.66
CA ILE A 418 -12.48 6.61 8.58
C ILE A 418 -13.76 6.71 7.74
N GLN A 419 -13.66 7.28 6.55
CA GLN A 419 -14.79 7.36 5.63
C GLN A 419 -15.31 5.95 5.30
N GLN A 420 -16.61 5.75 5.47
CA GLN A 420 -17.29 4.52 5.08
C GLN A 420 -17.80 4.69 3.65
N THR A 421 -17.49 3.73 2.77
CA THR A 421 -18.17 3.62 1.48
C THR A 421 -19.65 3.34 1.70
N ALA A 422 -20.52 3.99 0.94
CA ALA A 422 -21.93 3.62 0.91
C ALA A 422 -22.05 2.16 0.43
N GLN A 423 -22.77 1.33 1.20
CA GLN A 423 -23.18 -0.02 0.78
C GLN A 423 -24.37 0.06 -0.19
#